data_AF-A0A2Z6ALJ0-F1
#
_entry.id   AF-A0A2Z6ALJ0-F1
#
_cell.length_a   1.000
_cell.length_b   1.000
_cell.length_c   1.000
_cell.angle_alpha   90.00
_cell.angle_beta   90.00
_cell.angle_gamma   90.00
#
_symmetry.space_group_name_H-M   'P 1'
#
loop_
_entity.id
_entity.type
_entity.pdbx_description
1 polymer ?
#
loop_
_entity_poly.entity_id
_entity_poly.type
_entity_poly.pdbx_seq_one_letter_code
_entity_poly.pdbx_strand_id
1 'polypeptide(L)'
;MSLRTVADQASISVGSISYRIGDRAALVSAIVAREIELLCAVAQSWQQRFVGVDPVAAHILPDLICEWLDLAERRTSAIVTCELALLASRDPQAIPDVKVLLDHGEQLWSDLLHAAPDPQALSRRVARYCLDEQPFSLLLADNVDYRLLRHSTVRALLRDDSPPIPDDRNRWHMQLVDRLAVPAAAALGKAAETPEGAKAVIAEHIADVIIAQGVGALSHRVVGQACAMAASSVAHHYPTQRDILFAGVEAIYRRMRADIRASNAVAPGSGDVIRLTHDSALTALWNPDLIPFAIDMRRRRAENVHVQIAQWLDIVPGSDRARVQAMVMALIGNGLRMLAIGEAPPSAPEAMKLFS
;
A
#
# COMPACT_ATOMS: atom_id res chain seq x y z
N MET A 1 -2.45 -19.96 -3.26
CA MET A 1 -3.43 -20.43 -4.26
C MET A 1 -2.96 -21.75 -4.88
N SER A 2 -3.75 -22.82 -4.79
CA SER A 2 -3.46 -24.10 -5.46
C SER A 2 -4.36 -24.29 -6.68
N LEU A 3 -3.90 -25.00 -7.72
CA LEU A 3 -4.73 -25.31 -8.90
C LEU A 3 -6.02 -26.08 -8.54
N ARG A 4 -5.98 -26.86 -7.45
CA ARG A 4 -7.15 -27.56 -6.91
C ARG A 4 -8.22 -26.57 -6.43
N THR A 5 -7.82 -25.58 -5.65
CA THR A 5 -8.74 -24.54 -5.15
C THR A 5 -9.40 -23.78 -6.31
N VAL A 6 -8.64 -23.47 -7.36
CA VAL A 6 -9.17 -22.77 -8.55
C VAL A 6 -10.14 -23.66 -9.32
N ALA A 7 -9.79 -24.94 -9.49
CA ALA A 7 -10.65 -25.94 -10.14
C ALA A 7 -11.99 -26.09 -9.41
N ASP A 8 -11.95 -26.21 -8.08
CA ASP A 8 -13.13 -26.34 -7.24
C ASP A 8 -14.02 -25.09 -7.35
N GLN A 9 -13.45 -23.89 -7.29
CA GLN A 9 -14.21 -22.63 -7.41
C GLN A 9 -14.79 -22.42 -8.81
N ALA A 10 -14.06 -22.80 -9.86
CA ALA A 10 -14.52 -22.72 -11.24
C ALA A 10 -15.43 -23.89 -11.63
N SER A 11 -15.71 -24.83 -10.72
CA SER A 11 -16.51 -26.04 -10.97
C SER A 11 -16.00 -26.86 -12.18
N ILE A 12 -14.68 -26.95 -12.35
CA ILE A 12 -14.00 -27.72 -13.40
C ILE A 12 -12.94 -28.66 -12.80
N SER A 13 -12.45 -29.63 -13.57
CA SER A 13 -11.40 -30.51 -13.07
C SER A 13 -10.02 -29.84 -13.11
N VAL A 14 -9.15 -30.20 -12.17
CA VAL A 14 -7.73 -29.78 -12.19
C VAL A 14 -7.07 -30.17 -13.52
N GLY A 15 -7.38 -31.35 -14.04
CA GLY A 15 -6.90 -31.80 -15.35
C GLY A 15 -7.34 -30.90 -16.50
N SER A 16 -8.54 -30.30 -16.43
CA SER A 16 -9.00 -29.33 -17.42
C SER A 16 -8.26 -28.00 -17.34
N ILE A 17 -7.90 -27.54 -16.14
CA ILE A 17 -7.05 -26.35 -15.97
C ILE A 17 -5.64 -26.64 -16.49
N SER A 18 -5.07 -27.78 -16.09
CA SER A 18 -3.73 -28.17 -16.53
C SER A 18 -3.62 -28.38 -18.03
N TYR A 19 -4.66 -28.88 -18.68
CA TYR A 19 -4.69 -29.03 -20.13
C TYR A 19 -4.80 -27.70 -20.88
N ARG A 20 -5.57 -26.73 -20.37
CA ARG A 20 -5.85 -25.46 -21.07
C ARG A 20 -4.86 -24.34 -20.75
N ILE A 21 -4.38 -24.30 -19.52
CA ILE A 21 -3.59 -23.19 -18.97
C ILE A 21 -2.20 -23.68 -18.53
N GLY A 22 -2.09 -24.91 -18.03
CA GLY A 22 -0.82 -25.48 -17.57
C GLY A 22 -0.68 -25.49 -16.05
N ASP A 23 0.48 -25.12 -15.55
CA ASP A 23 0.78 -25.13 -14.12
C ASP A 23 0.36 -23.83 -13.41
N ARG A 24 0.75 -23.69 -12.14
CA ARG A 24 0.46 -22.48 -11.35
C ARG A 24 1.13 -21.24 -11.96
N ALA A 25 2.35 -21.35 -12.49
CA ALA A 25 3.06 -20.22 -13.06
C ALA A 25 2.33 -19.74 -14.32
N ALA A 26 1.94 -20.67 -15.19
CA ALA A 26 1.17 -20.36 -16.39
C ALA A 26 -0.20 -19.74 -16.08
N LEU A 27 -0.87 -20.20 -15.02
CA LEU A 27 -2.11 -19.56 -14.55
C LEU A 27 -1.88 -18.11 -14.10
N VAL A 28 -0.81 -17.84 -13.36
CA VAL A 28 -0.51 -16.47 -12.92
C VAL A 28 -0.14 -15.59 -14.11
N SER A 29 0.66 -16.06 -15.06
CA SER A 29 0.95 -15.33 -16.31
C SER A 29 -0.33 -15.01 -17.10
N ALA A 30 -1.26 -15.96 -17.21
CA ALA A 30 -2.55 -15.72 -17.87
C ALA A 30 -3.40 -14.66 -17.15
N ILE A 31 -3.38 -14.64 -15.82
CA ILE A 31 -4.04 -13.59 -15.02
C ILE A 31 -3.38 -12.23 -15.29
N VAL A 32 -2.04 -12.13 -15.29
CA VAL A 32 -1.33 -10.87 -15.60
C VAL A 32 -1.71 -10.36 -16.98
N ALA A 33 -1.69 -11.22 -18.00
CA ALA A 33 -2.08 -10.85 -19.37
C ALA A 33 -3.53 -10.33 -19.41
N ARG A 34 -4.45 -10.99 -18.71
CA ARG A 34 -5.85 -10.56 -18.61
C ARG A 34 -5.99 -9.20 -17.94
N GLU A 35 -5.28 -8.94 -16.85
CA GLU A 35 -5.32 -7.65 -16.17
C GLU A 35 -4.73 -6.52 -17.02
N ILE A 36 -3.71 -6.81 -17.84
CA ILE A 36 -3.18 -5.85 -18.83
C ILE A 36 -4.27 -5.47 -19.85
N GLU A 37 -4.98 -6.45 -20.43
CA GLU A 37 -6.08 -6.18 -21.37
C GLU A 37 -7.18 -5.31 -20.74
N LEU A 38 -7.59 -5.65 -19.52
CA LEU A 38 -8.62 -4.92 -18.78
C LEU A 38 -8.18 -3.48 -18.48
N LEU A 39 -6.94 -3.30 -18.03
CA LEU A 39 -6.39 -1.99 -17.73
C LEU A 39 -6.29 -1.12 -18.99
N CYS A 40 -5.85 -1.68 -20.12
CA CYS A 40 -5.80 -1.00 -21.41
C CYS A 40 -7.20 -0.56 -21.86
N ALA A 41 -8.22 -1.42 -21.75
CA ALA A 41 -9.59 -1.08 -22.11
C ALA A 41 -10.16 0.06 -21.23
N VAL A 42 -9.89 0.00 -19.92
CA VAL A 42 -10.26 1.07 -18.98
C VAL A 42 -9.54 2.36 -19.33
N ALA A 43 -8.23 2.32 -19.59
CA ALA A 43 -7.43 3.49 -19.92
C ALA A 43 -7.95 4.18 -21.19
N GLN A 44 -8.25 3.42 -22.23
CA GLN A 44 -8.86 3.94 -23.46
C GLN A 44 -10.22 4.60 -23.18
N SER A 45 -11.08 3.95 -22.41
CA SER A 45 -12.37 4.53 -22.01
C SER A 45 -12.19 5.85 -21.24
N TRP A 46 -11.22 5.91 -20.33
CA TRP A 46 -10.90 7.12 -19.57
C TRP A 46 -10.40 8.24 -20.48
N GLN A 47 -9.46 7.97 -21.39
CA GLN A 47 -8.93 8.98 -22.32
C GLN A 47 -10.04 9.64 -23.16
N GLN A 48 -11.05 8.88 -23.58
CA GLN A 48 -12.18 9.42 -24.36
C GLN A 48 -13.00 10.47 -23.58
N ARG A 49 -13.01 10.45 -22.24
CA ARG A 49 -13.75 11.41 -21.42
C ARG A 49 -13.10 12.80 -21.39
N PHE A 50 -11.84 12.92 -21.79
CA PHE A 50 -11.03 14.14 -21.64
C PHE A 50 -10.51 14.68 -22.97
N VAL A 51 -11.04 14.22 -24.10
CA VAL A 51 -10.67 14.73 -25.43
C VAL A 51 -10.92 16.25 -25.48
N GLY A 52 -9.86 17.01 -25.69
CA GLY A 52 -9.91 18.48 -25.77
C GLY A 52 -9.94 19.20 -24.42
N VAL A 53 -9.77 18.49 -23.30
CA VAL A 53 -9.68 19.07 -21.95
C VAL A 53 -8.31 18.77 -21.36
N ASP A 54 -7.56 19.81 -21.00
CA ASP A 54 -6.35 19.66 -20.18
C ASP A 54 -6.75 19.58 -18.70
N PRO A 55 -6.58 18.43 -18.02
CA PRO A 55 -7.03 18.25 -16.64
C PRO A 55 -6.28 19.11 -15.63
N VAL A 56 -5.04 19.51 -15.93
CA VAL A 56 -4.21 20.36 -15.08
C VAL A 56 -4.68 21.80 -15.21
N ALA A 57 -4.77 22.31 -16.44
CA ALA A 57 -5.24 23.67 -16.69
C ALA A 57 -6.70 23.89 -16.24
N ALA A 58 -7.54 22.85 -16.32
CA ALA A 58 -8.93 22.90 -15.85
C ALA A 58 -9.08 22.69 -14.33
N HIS A 59 -7.99 22.42 -13.59
CA HIS A 59 -7.99 22.13 -12.15
C HIS A 59 -8.88 20.95 -11.71
N ILE A 60 -9.15 19.99 -12.59
CA ILE A 60 -9.99 18.80 -12.31
C ILE A 60 -9.19 17.56 -11.93
N LEU A 61 -7.86 17.58 -12.07
CA LEU A 61 -7.00 16.43 -11.76
C LEU A 61 -7.21 15.82 -10.35
N PRO A 62 -7.43 16.59 -9.26
CA PRO A 62 -7.72 15.99 -7.96
C PRO A 62 -8.96 15.09 -7.98
N ASP A 63 -10.00 15.52 -8.69
CA ASP A 63 -11.26 14.79 -8.78
C ASP A 63 -11.08 13.53 -9.65
N LEU A 64 -10.29 13.62 -10.73
CA LEU A 64 -9.96 12.46 -11.57
C LEU A 64 -9.18 11.38 -10.82
N ILE A 65 -8.22 11.78 -9.97
CA ILE A 65 -7.48 10.83 -9.13
C ILE A 65 -8.41 10.18 -8.10
N CYS A 66 -9.31 10.95 -7.49
CA CYS A 66 -10.24 10.42 -6.51
C CYS A 66 -11.25 9.46 -7.15
N GLU A 67 -11.73 9.76 -8.35
CA GLU A 67 -12.62 8.91 -9.14
C GLU A 67 -11.90 7.66 -9.66
N TRP A 68 -10.64 7.78 -10.08
CA TRP A 68 -9.83 6.61 -10.43
C TRP A 68 -9.70 5.65 -9.23
N LEU A 69 -9.55 6.21 -8.03
CA LEU A 69 -9.49 5.45 -6.78
C LEU A 69 -10.90 5.09 -6.24
N ASP A 70 -11.99 5.43 -6.94
CA ASP A 70 -13.32 4.92 -6.67
C ASP A 70 -13.55 3.65 -7.50
N LEU A 71 -13.08 2.53 -6.96
CA LEU A 71 -12.78 1.30 -7.70
C LEU A 71 -14.02 0.43 -7.95
N ALA A 72 -15.24 0.95 -7.86
CA ALA A 72 -16.48 0.15 -7.84
C ALA A 72 -16.57 -0.84 -9.02
N GLU A 73 -16.49 -0.35 -10.26
CA GLU A 73 -16.56 -1.18 -11.47
C GLU A 73 -15.32 -2.04 -11.70
N ARG A 74 -14.20 -1.69 -11.06
CA ARG A 74 -12.88 -2.30 -11.29
C ARG A 74 -12.38 -3.06 -10.07
N ARG A 75 -13.26 -3.32 -9.09
CA ARG A 75 -12.88 -3.79 -7.75
C ARG A 75 -12.06 -5.06 -7.81
N THR A 76 -12.51 -6.04 -8.58
CA THR A 76 -11.83 -7.32 -8.73
C THR A 76 -10.45 -7.14 -9.35
N SER A 77 -10.35 -6.47 -10.51
CA SER A 77 -9.07 -6.18 -11.17
C SER A 77 -8.11 -5.41 -10.27
N ALA A 78 -8.63 -4.47 -9.48
CA ALA A 78 -7.83 -3.70 -8.55
C ALA A 78 -7.30 -4.56 -7.40
N ILE A 79 -8.08 -5.49 -6.86
CA ILE A 79 -7.62 -6.49 -5.87
C ILE A 79 -6.52 -7.36 -6.50
N VAL A 80 -6.77 -7.93 -7.69
CA VAL A 80 -5.82 -8.80 -8.38
C VAL A 80 -4.51 -8.06 -8.66
N THR A 81 -4.58 -6.82 -9.13
CA THR A 81 -3.40 -5.99 -9.40
C THR A 81 -2.58 -5.74 -8.12
N CYS A 82 -3.23 -5.41 -7.00
CA CYS A 82 -2.54 -5.22 -5.72
C CYS A 82 -1.88 -6.52 -5.22
N GLU A 83 -2.58 -7.66 -5.34
CA GLU A 83 -2.03 -8.98 -4.98
C GLU A 83 -0.84 -9.38 -5.86
N LEU A 84 -0.91 -9.12 -7.18
CA LEU A 84 0.18 -9.35 -8.12
C LEU A 84 1.39 -8.47 -7.80
N ALA A 85 1.19 -7.17 -7.55
CA ALA A 85 2.27 -6.26 -7.17
C ALA A 85 2.94 -6.70 -5.86
N LEU A 86 2.15 -7.12 -4.88
CA LEU A 86 2.66 -7.60 -3.59
C LEU A 86 3.40 -8.95 -3.74
N LEU A 87 2.88 -9.87 -4.54
CA LEU A 87 3.56 -11.13 -4.86
C LEU A 87 4.89 -10.89 -5.58
N ALA A 88 4.88 -10.05 -6.61
CA ALA A 88 6.07 -9.69 -7.39
C ALA A 88 7.08 -8.98 -6.51
N SER A 89 6.63 -8.16 -5.56
CA SER A 89 7.54 -7.48 -4.64
C SER A 89 8.39 -8.46 -3.84
N ARG A 90 7.90 -9.68 -3.56
CA ARG A 90 8.60 -10.73 -2.82
C ARG A 90 9.50 -11.58 -3.71
N ASP A 91 9.03 -11.91 -4.90
CA ASP A 91 9.75 -12.72 -5.89
C ASP A 91 9.47 -12.20 -7.31
N PRO A 92 10.22 -11.17 -7.75
CA PRO A 92 10.01 -10.54 -9.06
C PRO A 92 10.24 -11.49 -10.23
N GLN A 93 11.16 -12.45 -10.05
CA GLN A 93 11.55 -13.40 -11.08
C GLN A 93 10.49 -14.46 -11.34
N ALA A 94 9.63 -14.75 -10.34
CA ALA A 94 8.52 -15.67 -10.53
C ALA A 94 7.43 -15.14 -11.47
N ILE A 95 7.27 -13.82 -11.56
CA ILE A 95 6.19 -13.16 -12.34
C ILE A 95 6.65 -11.86 -13.03
N PRO A 96 7.63 -11.93 -13.95
CA PRO A 96 8.27 -10.76 -14.53
C PRO A 96 7.30 -9.83 -15.30
N ASP A 97 6.22 -10.39 -15.84
CA ASP A 97 5.21 -9.64 -16.61
C ASP A 97 4.42 -8.63 -15.76
N VAL A 98 4.49 -8.70 -14.42
CA VAL A 98 3.90 -7.68 -13.55
C VAL A 98 4.52 -6.31 -13.82
N LYS A 99 5.78 -6.24 -14.26
CA LYS A 99 6.38 -4.99 -14.72
C LYS A 99 5.53 -4.33 -15.81
N VAL A 100 5.09 -5.09 -16.81
CA VAL A 100 4.30 -4.60 -17.95
C VAL A 100 2.94 -4.08 -17.47
N LEU A 101 2.29 -4.81 -16.55
CA LEU A 101 1.04 -4.36 -15.92
C LEU A 101 1.21 -3.00 -15.22
N LEU A 102 2.27 -2.84 -14.41
CA LEU A 102 2.55 -1.60 -13.71
C LEU A 102 2.95 -0.46 -14.66
N ASP A 103 3.66 -0.76 -15.75
CA ASP A 103 4.00 0.20 -16.80
C ASP A 103 2.74 0.74 -17.48
N HIS A 104 1.76 -0.11 -17.81
CA HIS A 104 0.47 0.33 -18.36
C HIS A 104 -0.32 1.21 -17.40
N GLY A 105 -0.26 0.94 -16.09
CA GLY A 105 -0.92 1.77 -15.08
C GLY A 105 -0.32 3.17 -14.99
N GLU A 106 0.99 3.30 -15.21
CA GLU A 106 1.70 4.58 -15.29
C GLU A 106 1.43 5.30 -16.62
N GLN A 107 1.42 4.56 -17.73
CA GLN A 107 1.19 5.10 -19.07
C GLN A 107 -0.13 5.86 -19.17
N LEU A 108 -1.19 5.39 -18.52
CA LEU A 108 -2.46 6.12 -18.42
C LEU A 108 -2.26 7.57 -17.95
N TRP A 109 -1.50 7.75 -16.87
CA TRP A 109 -1.25 9.07 -16.30
C TRP A 109 -0.31 9.88 -17.18
N SER A 110 0.69 9.25 -17.80
CA SER A 110 1.57 9.91 -18.77
C SER A 110 0.79 10.44 -19.98
N ASP A 111 -0.16 9.67 -20.50
CA ASP A 111 -1.01 10.08 -21.63
C ASP A 111 -1.95 11.22 -21.22
N LEU A 112 -2.55 11.14 -20.02
CA LEU A 112 -3.49 12.16 -19.53
C LEU A 112 -2.81 13.49 -19.17
N LEU A 113 -1.53 13.44 -18.78
CA LEU A 113 -0.78 14.58 -18.25
C LEU A 113 0.31 15.08 -19.19
N HIS A 114 0.34 14.63 -20.44
CA HIS A 114 1.39 14.96 -21.42
C HIS A 114 1.58 16.47 -21.66
N ALA A 115 0.53 17.27 -21.44
CA ALA A 115 0.53 18.72 -21.63
C ALA A 115 0.96 19.52 -20.38
N ALA A 116 1.17 18.85 -19.23
CA ALA A 116 1.61 19.51 -18.01
C ALA A 116 3.03 20.10 -18.15
N PRO A 117 3.43 21.11 -17.34
CA PRO A 117 4.77 21.70 -17.39
C PRO A 117 5.92 20.70 -17.16
N ASP A 118 5.72 19.76 -16.23
CA ASP A 118 6.58 18.58 -16.05
C ASP A 118 5.72 17.30 -16.09
N PRO A 119 5.46 16.78 -17.30
CA PRO A 119 4.55 15.66 -17.46
C PRO A 119 5.11 14.37 -16.86
N GLN A 120 6.44 14.20 -16.84
CA GLN A 120 7.09 12.98 -16.39
C GLN A 120 7.15 12.90 -14.86
N ALA A 121 7.47 13.99 -14.17
CA ALA A 121 7.44 14.02 -12.70
C ALA A 121 6.01 13.89 -12.19
N LEU A 122 5.05 14.63 -12.77
CA LEU A 122 3.66 14.61 -12.32
C LEU A 122 2.98 13.26 -12.55
N SER A 123 3.12 12.66 -13.74
CA SER A 123 2.54 11.34 -14.02
C SER A 123 3.09 10.25 -13.10
N ARG A 124 4.41 10.23 -12.89
CA ARG A 124 5.05 9.34 -11.91
C ARG A 124 4.49 9.56 -10.51
N ARG A 125 4.48 10.80 -10.04
CA ARG A 125 3.99 11.18 -8.70
C ARG A 125 2.56 10.68 -8.47
N VAL A 126 1.66 10.91 -9.43
CA VAL A 126 0.26 10.46 -9.37
C VAL A 126 0.16 8.93 -9.44
N ALA A 127 0.83 8.28 -10.39
CA ALA A 127 0.78 6.83 -10.53
C ALA A 127 1.29 6.10 -9.27
N ARG A 128 2.36 6.58 -8.66
CA ARG A 128 2.90 6.00 -7.42
C ARG A 128 2.00 6.25 -6.22
N TYR A 129 1.43 7.44 -6.09
CA TYR A 129 0.42 7.72 -5.07
C TYR A 129 -0.76 6.75 -5.20
N CYS A 130 -1.30 6.58 -6.41
CA CYS A 130 -2.41 5.68 -6.67
C CYS A 130 -2.06 4.23 -6.32
N LEU A 131 -0.86 3.76 -6.67
CA LEU A 131 -0.40 2.40 -6.35
C LEU A 131 -0.39 2.14 -4.84
N ASP A 132 0.09 3.11 -4.05
CA ASP A 132 0.10 3.03 -2.59
C ASP A 132 -1.32 3.07 -1.98
N GLU A 133 -2.19 3.91 -2.56
CA GLU A 133 -3.50 4.21 -1.99
C GLU A 133 -4.57 3.18 -2.36
N GLN A 134 -4.34 2.39 -3.40
CA GLN A 134 -5.32 1.47 -3.97
C GLN A 134 -5.85 0.40 -2.98
N PRO A 135 -5.02 -0.28 -2.16
CA PRO A 135 -5.53 -1.25 -1.17
C PRO A 135 -6.44 -0.60 -0.13
N PHE A 136 -6.12 0.62 0.31
CA PHE A 136 -6.95 1.35 1.27
C PHE A 136 -8.24 1.86 0.63
N SER A 137 -8.18 2.25 -0.64
CA SER A 137 -9.36 2.64 -1.42
C SER A 137 -10.32 1.48 -1.63
N LEU A 138 -9.80 0.26 -1.80
CA LEU A 138 -10.60 -0.98 -1.85
C LEU A 138 -11.26 -1.28 -0.50
N LEU A 139 -10.51 -1.13 0.59
CA LEU A 139 -10.94 -1.54 1.92
C LEU A 139 -11.93 -0.55 2.55
N LEU A 140 -11.66 0.74 2.40
CA LEU A 140 -12.30 1.82 3.16
C LEU A 140 -13.26 2.66 2.29
N ALA A 141 -13.68 2.13 1.14
CA ALA A 141 -14.54 2.83 0.17
C ALA A 141 -15.79 3.45 0.80
N ASP A 142 -16.40 2.78 1.77
CA ASP A 142 -17.65 3.24 2.42
C ASP A 142 -17.40 4.19 3.62
N ASN A 143 -16.14 4.42 4.01
CA ASN A 143 -15.80 5.29 5.13
C ASN A 143 -15.64 6.74 4.67
N VAL A 144 -16.57 7.61 5.07
CA VAL A 144 -16.60 9.02 4.67
C VAL A 144 -15.36 9.80 5.13
N ASP A 145 -14.92 9.64 6.37
CA ASP A 145 -13.73 10.36 6.87
C ASP A 145 -12.46 9.91 6.15
N TYR A 146 -12.35 8.63 5.78
CA TYR A 146 -11.27 8.14 4.93
C TYR A 146 -11.31 8.78 3.54
N ARG A 147 -12.48 8.82 2.88
CA ARG A 147 -12.62 9.47 1.57
C ARG A 147 -12.22 10.95 1.67
N LEU A 148 -12.69 11.67 2.68
CA LEU A 148 -12.31 13.07 2.90
C LEU A 148 -10.80 13.22 3.13
N LEU A 149 -10.18 12.32 3.89
CA LEU A 149 -8.72 12.30 4.09
C LEU A 149 -8.01 12.10 2.75
N ARG A 150 -8.41 11.10 1.96
CA ARG A 150 -7.87 10.83 0.62
C ARG A 150 -7.97 12.06 -0.28
N HIS A 151 -9.13 12.70 -0.36
CA HIS A 151 -9.30 13.93 -1.14
C HIS A 151 -8.39 15.06 -0.66
N SER A 152 -8.23 15.23 0.66
CA SER A 152 -7.30 16.20 1.25
C SER A 152 -5.85 15.91 0.84
N THR A 153 -5.43 14.65 0.91
CA THR A 153 -4.09 14.20 0.52
C THR A 153 -3.85 14.38 -0.99
N VAL A 154 -4.80 14.02 -1.86
CA VAL A 154 -4.69 14.19 -3.32
C VAL A 154 -4.54 15.67 -3.69
N ARG A 155 -5.34 16.57 -3.10
CA ARG A 155 -5.17 18.01 -3.32
C ARG A 155 -3.83 18.55 -2.82
N ALA A 156 -3.20 17.87 -1.87
CA ALA A 156 -1.86 18.22 -1.41
C ALA A 156 -0.75 17.65 -2.29
N LEU A 157 -0.96 16.49 -2.89
CA LEU A 157 -0.05 15.87 -3.86
C LEU A 157 0.22 16.78 -5.08
N LEU A 158 -0.83 17.46 -5.52
CA LEU A 158 -0.85 18.37 -6.68
C LEU A 158 -0.55 19.83 -6.29
N ARG A 159 -0.25 20.06 -5.01
CA ARG A 159 0.19 21.32 -4.39
C ARG A 159 1.47 21.88 -5.02
N ASP A 160 1.44 23.03 -5.70
CA ASP A 160 2.64 23.81 -5.99
C ASP A 160 3.33 24.31 -4.70
N ASP A 161 4.60 24.70 -4.80
CA ASP A 161 5.44 25.15 -3.68
C ASP A 161 5.05 26.51 -3.09
N SER A 162 4.07 27.21 -3.66
CA SER A 162 3.70 28.56 -3.21
C SER A 162 2.22 28.87 -3.44
N PRO A 163 1.53 29.61 -2.54
CA PRO A 163 1.97 30.12 -1.22
C PRO A 163 1.73 29.13 -0.06
N PRO A 164 2.20 29.45 1.18
CA PRO A 164 1.90 28.66 2.37
C PRO A 164 0.40 28.39 2.53
N ILE A 165 0.05 27.17 2.97
CA ILE A 165 -1.36 26.86 3.15
C ILE A 165 -1.95 27.59 4.35
N PRO A 166 -3.25 27.98 4.30
CA PRO A 166 -3.94 28.48 5.48
C PRO A 166 -3.96 27.43 6.60
N ASP A 167 -3.74 27.87 7.85
CA ASP A 167 -3.73 27.02 9.04
C ASP A 167 -4.99 26.14 9.16
N ASP A 168 -6.14 26.66 8.75
CA ASP A 168 -7.41 25.93 8.79
C ASP A 168 -7.41 24.70 7.87
N ARG A 169 -6.70 24.72 6.74
CA ARG A 169 -6.58 23.55 5.85
C ARG A 169 -5.75 22.45 6.50
N ASN A 170 -4.62 22.81 7.13
CA ASN A 170 -3.79 21.85 7.85
C ASN A 170 -4.54 21.28 9.06
N ARG A 171 -5.23 22.15 9.81
CA ARG A 171 -6.08 21.75 10.94
C ARG A 171 -7.21 20.81 10.52
N TRP A 172 -7.90 21.11 9.43
CA TRP A 172 -8.94 20.25 8.88
C TRP A 172 -8.40 18.88 8.47
N HIS A 173 -7.23 18.83 7.81
CA HIS A 173 -6.57 17.57 7.49
C HIS A 173 -6.28 16.75 8.75
N MET A 174 -5.72 17.38 9.79
CA MET A 174 -5.42 16.69 11.06
C MET A 174 -6.69 16.25 11.79
N GLN A 175 -7.79 16.99 11.72
CA GLN A 175 -9.08 16.55 12.25
C GLN A 175 -9.58 15.27 11.59
N LEU A 176 -9.35 15.06 10.29
CA LEU A 176 -9.69 13.81 9.61
C LEU A 176 -8.83 12.65 10.10
N VAL A 177 -7.53 12.89 10.31
CA VAL A 177 -6.59 11.91 10.92
C VAL A 177 -7.06 11.51 12.33
N ASP A 178 -7.53 12.47 13.13
CA ASP A 178 -8.01 12.25 14.48
C ASP A 178 -9.37 11.51 14.51
N ARG A 179 -10.29 11.84 13.60
CA ARG A 179 -11.57 11.11 13.48
C ARG A 179 -11.37 9.64 13.17
N LEU A 180 -10.40 9.33 12.30
CA LEU A 180 -10.03 7.95 11.97
C LEU A 180 -9.31 7.24 13.13
N ALA A 181 -8.87 7.94 14.17
CA ALA A 181 -8.31 7.32 15.36
C ALA A 181 -9.36 6.52 16.16
N VAL A 182 -10.64 6.92 16.13
CA VAL A 182 -11.72 6.24 16.84
C VAL A 182 -11.94 4.81 16.32
N PRO A 183 -12.22 4.58 15.01
CA PRO A 183 -12.33 3.23 14.49
C PRO A 183 -11.00 2.46 14.53
N ALA A 184 -9.85 3.15 14.53
CA ALA A 184 -8.54 2.54 14.71
C ALA A 184 -8.22 2.16 16.18
N ALA A 185 -8.92 2.70 17.17
CA ALA A 185 -8.57 2.54 18.58
C ALA A 185 -8.56 1.07 19.04
N ALA A 186 -9.42 0.23 18.45
CA ALA A 186 -9.41 -1.20 18.70
C ALA A 186 -8.05 -1.83 18.38
N ALA A 187 -7.33 -1.31 17.37
CA ALA A 187 -5.98 -1.75 17.03
C ALA A 187 -4.96 -1.47 18.14
N LEU A 188 -5.19 -0.42 18.94
CA LEU A 188 -4.30 0.04 19.99
C LEU A 188 -4.62 -0.61 21.37
N GLY A 189 -5.80 -1.23 21.51
CA GLY A 189 -6.40 -1.59 22.80
C GLY A 189 -5.68 -2.61 23.69
N LYS A 190 -4.58 -3.23 23.23
CA LYS A 190 -3.70 -4.11 24.04
C LYS A 190 -2.19 -3.96 23.73
N ALA A 191 -1.86 -2.97 22.90
CA ALA A 191 -0.54 -2.72 22.29
C ALA A 191 0.40 -1.87 23.16
N ALA A 192 -0.03 -1.48 24.36
CA ALA A 192 0.68 -0.47 25.15
C ALA A 192 1.85 -1.03 25.98
N GLU A 193 1.83 -2.33 26.30
CA GLU A 193 2.91 -2.95 27.07
C GLU A 193 3.94 -3.57 26.12
N THR A 194 5.18 -3.06 26.19
CA THR A 194 6.30 -3.66 25.46
C THR A 194 6.44 -5.11 25.91
N PRO A 195 6.29 -6.11 25.01
CA PRO A 195 6.39 -7.50 25.42
C PRO A 195 7.80 -7.80 25.93
N GLU A 196 7.88 -8.54 27.04
CA GLU A 196 9.13 -8.97 27.69
C GLU A 196 9.27 -10.51 27.68
N GLY A 197 10.51 -10.99 27.88
CA GLY A 197 10.82 -12.42 27.99
C GLY A 197 10.38 -13.24 26.79
N ALA A 198 9.77 -14.42 27.05
CA ALA A 198 9.31 -15.33 25.99
C ALA A 198 8.30 -14.67 25.03
N LYS A 199 7.47 -13.74 25.53
CA LYS A 199 6.49 -13.01 24.72
C LYS A 199 7.21 -12.13 23.68
N ALA A 200 8.29 -11.46 24.06
CA ALA A 200 9.11 -10.66 23.15
C ALA A 200 9.75 -11.53 22.05
N VAL A 201 10.32 -12.68 22.42
CA VAL A 201 10.97 -13.60 21.47
C VAL A 201 9.96 -14.16 20.46
N ILE A 202 8.77 -14.54 20.91
CA ILE A 202 7.70 -14.99 20.03
C ILE A 202 7.28 -13.85 19.08
N ALA A 203 7.17 -12.60 19.55
CA ALA A 203 6.86 -11.44 18.69
C ALA A 203 7.88 -11.25 17.55
N GLU A 204 9.17 -11.43 17.83
CA GLU A 204 10.22 -11.34 16.81
C GLU A 204 10.11 -12.45 15.76
N HIS A 205 9.80 -13.68 16.17
CA HIS A 205 9.52 -14.76 15.20
C HIS A 205 8.25 -14.52 14.39
N ILE A 206 7.22 -13.93 14.99
CA ILE A 206 6.01 -13.53 14.26
C ILE A 206 6.38 -12.49 13.20
N ALA A 207 7.20 -11.48 13.53
CA ALA A 207 7.69 -10.51 12.58
C ALA A 207 8.42 -11.17 11.40
N ASP A 208 9.28 -12.15 11.66
CA ASP A 208 9.99 -12.88 10.61
C ASP A 208 9.02 -13.65 9.68
N VAL A 209 7.97 -14.26 10.25
CA VAL A 209 6.92 -14.92 9.46
C VAL A 209 6.17 -13.90 8.59
N ILE A 210 5.78 -12.75 9.14
CA ILE A 210 5.11 -11.68 8.38
C ILE A 210 5.99 -11.21 7.22
N ILE A 211 7.27 -10.98 7.47
CA ILE A 211 8.23 -10.52 6.46
C ILE A 211 8.36 -11.55 5.33
N ALA A 212 8.54 -12.83 5.69
CA ALA A 212 8.79 -13.90 4.74
C ALA A 212 7.53 -14.34 3.97
N GLN A 213 6.39 -14.46 4.66
CA GLN A 213 5.19 -15.15 4.15
C GLN A 213 3.95 -14.27 4.09
N GLY A 214 3.99 -13.10 4.73
CA GLY A 214 2.87 -12.17 4.79
C GLY A 214 1.91 -12.40 5.96
N VAL A 215 1.00 -11.44 6.14
CA VAL A 215 0.02 -11.41 7.23
C VAL A 215 -0.99 -12.55 7.11
N GLY A 216 -1.43 -12.88 5.88
CA GLY A 216 -2.37 -13.96 5.62
C GLY A 216 -1.87 -15.37 6.01
N ALA A 217 -0.55 -15.56 6.16
CA ALA A 217 0.05 -16.84 6.55
C ALA A 217 0.04 -17.07 8.08
N LEU A 218 -0.30 -16.05 8.87
CA LEU A 218 -0.21 -16.12 10.32
C LEU A 218 -1.24 -17.08 10.93
N SER A 219 -0.72 -18.05 11.68
CA SER A 219 -1.49 -18.91 12.59
C SER A 219 -0.62 -19.34 13.75
N HIS A 220 -1.22 -19.74 14.88
CA HIS A 220 -0.48 -20.30 16.03
C HIS A 220 0.40 -21.48 15.64
N ARG A 221 -0.03 -22.28 14.65
CA ARG A 221 0.75 -23.41 14.14
C ARG A 221 2.01 -22.94 13.41
N VAL A 222 1.87 -21.99 12.48
CA VAL A 222 3.01 -21.46 11.71
C VAL A 222 4.00 -20.76 12.64
N VAL A 223 3.50 -19.96 13.58
CA VAL A 223 4.35 -19.29 14.58
C VAL A 223 5.03 -20.31 15.49
N GLY A 224 4.31 -21.32 15.97
CA GLY A 224 4.89 -22.39 16.79
C GLY A 224 6.01 -23.14 16.07
N GLN A 225 5.85 -23.41 14.78
CA GLN A 225 6.93 -23.97 13.96
C GLN A 225 8.13 -23.03 13.86
N ALA A 226 7.90 -21.73 13.66
CA ALA A 226 8.96 -20.73 13.55
C ALA A 226 9.78 -20.56 14.84
N CYS A 227 9.14 -20.64 16.01
CA CYS A 227 9.82 -20.53 17.31
C CYS A 227 10.15 -21.88 17.97
N ALA A 228 9.95 -23.00 17.27
CA ALA A 228 10.12 -24.36 17.80
C ALA A 228 9.31 -24.65 19.09
N MET A 229 8.09 -24.12 19.18
CA MET A 229 7.16 -24.30 20.29
C MET A 229 5.85 -24.97 19.83
N ALA A 230 5.16 -25.62 20.77
CA ALA A 230 3.80 -26.07 20.51
C ALA A 230 2.85 -24.88 20.25
N ALA A 231 1.90 -25.04 19.34
CA ALA A 231 0.90 -24.00 19.04
C ALA A 231 0.10 -23.56 20.28
N SER A 232 -0.15 -24.48 21.22
CA SER A 232 -0.79 -24.18 22.51
C SER A 232 0.05 -23.25 23.39
N SER A 233 1.38 -23.34 23.31
CA SER A 233 2.29 -22.46 24.04
C SER A 233 2.30 -21.05 23.44
N VAL A 234 2.23 -20.94 22.11
CA VAL A 234 2.02 -19.64 21.45
C VAL A 234 0.66 -19.05 21.85
N ALA A 235 -0.40 -19.88 21.87
CA ALA A 235 -1.75 -19.45 22.25
C ALA A 235 -1.83 -18.99 23.72
N HIS A 236 -0.98 -19.52 24.60
CA HIS A 236 -0.88 -19.05 25.98
C HIS A 236 -0.40 -17.59 26.06
N HIS A 237 0.53 -17.18 25.18
CA HIS A 237 1.04 -15.79 25.15
C HIS A 237 0.20 -14.86 24.28
N TYR A 238 -0.34 -15.37 23.18
CA TYR A 238 -1.13 -14.64 22.19
C TYR A 238 -2.40 -15.42 21.87
N PRO A 239 -3.50 -15.22 22.60
CA PRO A 239 -4.69 -16.07 22.51
C PRO A 239 -5.36 -16.06 21.13
N THR A 240 -5.32 -14.93 20.43
CA THR A 240 -6.02 -14.75 19.15
C THR A 240 -5.05 -14.49 17.99
N GLN A 241 -5.50 -14.74 16.76
CA GLN A 241 -4.75 -14.37 15.56
C GLN A 241 -4.49 -12.85 15.50
N ARG A 242 -5.45 -12.06 15.98
CA ARG A 242 -5.32 -10.62 16.17
C ARG A 242 -4.11 -10.30 17.07
N ASP A 243 -4.01 -10.94 18.24
CA ASP A 243 -2.92 -10.70 19.18
C ASP A 243 -1.54 -11.06 18.58
N ILE A 244 -1.47 -12.15 17.80
CA ILE A 244 -0.27 -12.52 17.04
C ILE A 244 0.11 -11.40 16.06
N LEU A 245 -0.82 -10.95 15.22
CA LEU A 245 -0.54 -9.91 14.23
C LEU A 245 0.00 -8.64 14.89
N PHE A 246 -0.67 -8.14 15.93
CA PHE A 246 -0.25 -6.91 16.60
C PHE A 246 1.16 -7.03 17.17
N ALA A 247 1.49 -8.17 17.79
CA ALA A 247 2.83 -8.41 18.31
C ALA A 247 3.91 -8.39 17.23
N GLY A 248 3.66 -9.06 16.10
CA GLY A 248 4.60 -9.08 14.97
C GLY A 248 4.77 -7.70 14.34
N VAL A 249 3.67 -6.97 14.13
CA VAL A 249 3.69 -5.60 13.60
C VAL A 249 4.48 -4.67 14.51
N GLU A 250 4.24 -4.70 15.82
CA GLU A 250 4.98 -3.88 16.78
C GLU A 250 6.46 -4.20 16.77
N ALA A 251 6.83 -5.49 16.69
CA ALA A 251 8.22 -5.90 16.51
C ALA A 251 8.83 -5.31 15.23
N ILE A 252 8.12 -5.37 14.09
CA ILE A 252 8.56 -4.74 12.82
C ILE A 252 8.74 -3.23 12.99
N TYR A 253 7.79 -2.53 13.63
CA TYR A 253 7.92 -1.09 13.87
C TYR A 253 9.09 -0.75 14.81
N ARG A 254 9.36 -1.58 15.82
CA ARG A 254 10.52 -1.41 16.70
C ARG A 254 11.83 -1.57 15.94
N ARG A 255 11.96 -2.60 15.09
CA ARG A 255 13.11 -2.81 14.20
C ARG A 255 13.32 -1.60 13.29
N MET A 256 12.28 -1.18 12.59
CA MET A 256 12.30 0.00 11.71
C MET A 256 12.76 1.27 12.45
N ARG A 257 12.23 1.53 13.64
CA ARG A 257 12.63 2.71 14.43
C ARG A 257 14.10 2.63 14.88
N ALA A 258 14.60 1.44 15.17
CA ALA A 258 16.02 1.24 15.48
C ALA A 258 16.89 1.48 14.25
N ASP A 259 16.51 0.95 13.09
CA ASP A 259 17.23 1.12 11.83
C ASP A 259 17.29 2.59 11.39
N ILE A 260 16.16 3.31 11.45
CA ILE A 260 16.11 4.75 11.11
C ILE A 260 17.07 5.56 11.99
N ARG A 261 17.15 5.24 13.28
CA ARG A 261 18.08 5.90 14.22
C ARG A 261 19.54 5.54 13.94
N ALA A 262 19.81 4.30 13.54
CA ALA A 262 21.17 3.83 13.25
C ALA A 262 21.70 4.31 11.89
N SER A 263 20.83 4.52 10.89
CA SER A 263 21.20 4.80 9.51
C SER A 263 21.16 6.29 9.10
N ASN A 264 21.16 7.24 10.05
CA ASN A 264 21.06 8.68 9.76
C ASN A 264 19.92 9.04 8.78
N ALA A 265 18.74 8.45 9.00
CA ALA A 265 17.49 8.87 8.38
C ALA A 265 17.37 8.62 6.84
N VAL A 266 17.61 7.38 6.40
CA VAL A 266 17.00 6.92 5.15
C VAL A 266 15.49 6.71 5.41
N ALA A 267 14.65 7.71 5.14
CA ALA A 267 13.18 7.56 5.15
C ALA A 267 12.68 6.85 3.88
N PRO A 268 11.39 6.48 3.79
CA PRO A 268 10.71 5.51 4.64
C PRO A 268 10.48 4.17 3.91
N GLY A 269 10.71 3.10 4.67
CA GLY A 269 10.21 1.76 4.39
C GLY A 269 11.29 0.83 3.87
N SER A 270 11.91 0.06 4.78
CA SER A 270 12.44 -1.24 4.37
C SER A 270 11.36 -1.95 3.57
N GLY A 271 11.72 -2.72 2.54
CA GLY A 271 10.72 -3.37 1.67
C GLY A 271 9.66 -4.14 2.46
N ASP A 272 10.02 -4.63 3.65
CA ASP A 272 9.15 -5.24 4.64
C ASP A 272 8.00 -4.36 5.11
N VAL A 273 8.24 -3.08 5.42
CA VAL A 273 7.18 -2.15 5.87
C VAL A 273 6.24 -1.82 4.72
N ILE A 274 6.79 -1.64 3.52
CA ILE A 274 5.99 -1.42 2.31
C ILE A 274 5.05 -2.60 2.11
N ARG A 275 5.60 -3.82 2.09
CA ARG A 275 4.83 -5.07 1.96
C ARG A 275 3.81 -5.23 3.07
N LEU A 276 4.22 -5.07 4.33
CA LEU A 276 3.34 -5.18 5.51
C LEU A 276 2.10 -4.30 5.38
N THR A 277 2.29 -3.03 4.99
CA THR A 277 1.18 -2.08 4.94
C THR A 277 0.16 -2.45 3.88
N HIS A 278 0.62 -2.90 2.70
CA HIS A 278 -0.25 -3.35 1.62
C HIS A 278 -0.92 -4.69 1.96
N ASP A 279 -0.14 -5.63 2.48
CA ASP A 279 -0.61 -6.98 2.83
C ASP A 279 -1.68 -6.96 3.92
N SER A 280 -1.53 -6.10 4.93
CA SER A 280 -2.56 -6.01 5.97
C SER A 280 -3.85 -5.37 5.45
N ALA A 281 -3.76 -4.39 4.54
CA ALA A 281 -4.93 -3.79 3.90
C ALA A 281 -5.66 -4.80 3.01
N LEU A 282 -4.93 -5.60 2.22
CA LEU A 282 -5.49 -6.66 1.39
C LEU A 282 -6.08 -7.79 2.23
N THR A 283 -5.37 -8.23 3.27
CA THR A 283 -5.89 -9.26 4.19
C THR A 283 -7.15 -8.77 4.90
N ALA A 284 -7.24 -7.49 5.25
CA ALA A 284 -8.43 -6.91 5.88
C ALA A 284 -9.68 -6.94 4.99
N LEU A 285 -9.56 -7.08 3.66
CA LEU A 285 -10.70 -7.29 2.76
C LEU A 285 -11.44 -8.61 3.08
N TRP A 286 -10.71 -9.60 3.59
CA TRP A 286 -11.22 -10.94 3.88
C TRP A 286 -11.28 -11.23 5.39
N ASN A 287 -10.64 -10.40 6.20
CA ASN A 287 -10.62 -10.50 7.66
C ASN A 287 -10.97 -9.14 8.30
N PRO A 288 -12.25 -8.89 8.63
CA PRO A 288 -12.71 -7.62 9.18
C PRO A 288 -12.03 -7.21 10.50
N ASP A 289 -11.50 -8.15 11.28
CA ASP A 289 -10.80 -7.85 12.53
C ASP A 289 -9.55 -6.99 12.32
N LEU A 290 -9.02 -6.98 11.09
CA LEU A 290 -7.84 -6.22 10.70
C LEU A 290 -8.16 -4.80 10.21
N ILE A 291 -9.45 -4.46 10.02
CA ILE A 291 -9.86 -3.13 9.54
C ILE A 291 -9.33 -2.01 10.45
N PRO A 292 -9.48 -2.07 11.79
CA PRO A 292 -8.93 -1.04 12.67
C PRO A 292 -7.43 -0.81 12.46
N PHE A 293 -6.68 -1.88 12.18
CA PHE A 293 -5.25 -1.81 11.97
C PHE A 293 -4.91 -1.15 10.62
N ALA A 294 -5.59 -1.54 9.54
CA ALA A 294 -5.41 -0.92 8.23
C ALA A 294 -5.76 0.59 8.26
N ILE A 295 -6.80 0.98 9.00
CA ILE A 295 -7.14 2.39 9.24
C ILE A 295 -5.98 3.10 9.96
N ASP A 296 -5.41 2.51 11.01
CA ASP A 296 -4.30 3.10 11.76
C ASP A 296 -3.08 3.34 10.85
N MET A 297 -2.69 2.33 10.06
CA MET A 297 -1.57 2.44 9.13
C MET A 297 -1.78 3.54 8.09
N ARG A 298 -3.00 3.67 7.56
CA ARG A 298 -3.29 4.68 6.53
C ARG A 298 -3.40 6.09 7.10
N ARG A 299 -4.09 6.28 8.22
CA ARG A 299 -4.26 7.63 8.81
C ARG A 299 -2.92 8.19 9.31
N ARG A 300 -2.04 7.33 9.83
CA ARG A 300 -0.72 7.69 10.39
C ARG A 300 0.40 7.67 9.35
N ARG A 301 0.06 7.57 8.07
CA ARG A 301 1.05 7.62 6.98
C ARG A 301 1.90 8.89 7.15
N ALA A 302 3.22 8.73 7.06
CA ALA A 302 4.25 9.74 7.34
C ALA A 302 4.50 10.13 8.82
N GLU A 303 3.78 9.60 9.82
CA GLU A 303 3.91 10.06 11.21
C GLU A 303 5.32 9.93 11.77
N ASN A 304 6.07 8.88 11.42
CA ASN A 304 7.44 8.72 11.95
C ASN A 304 8.52 9.49 11.16
N VAL A 305 8.21 10.06 10.00
CA VAL A 305 9.19 10.69 9.09
C VAL A 305 8.83 12.12 8.67
N HIS A 306 7.75 12.67 9.22
CA HIS A 306 7.17 13.90 8.72
C HIS A 306 8.07 15.14 8.80
N VAL A 307 8.87 15.25 9.87
CA VAL A 307 9.82 16.35 10.04
C VAL A 307 10.87 16.34 8.92
N GLN A 308 11.41 15.15 8.63
CA GLN A 308 12.44 14.99 7.62
C GLN A 308 11.90 15.24 6.20
N ILE A 309 10.71 14.72 5.90
CA ILE A 309 10.08 14.95 4.59
C ILE A 309 9.75 16.43 4.40
N ALA A 310 9.28 17.11 5.45
CA ALA A 310 9.06 18.56 5.41
C ALA A 310 10.36 19.33 5.09
N GLN A 311 11.48 18.94 5.68
CA GLN A 311 12.80 19.53 5.38
C GLN A 311 13.21 19.32 3.92
N TRP A 312 12.99 18.12 3.35
CA TRP A 312 13.30 17.87 1.94
C TRP A 312 12.39 18.60 0.96
N LEU A 313 11.16 18.90 1.38
CA LEU A 313 10.20 19.70 0.62
C LEU A 313 10.42 21.22 0.81
N ASP A 314 11.41 21.63 1.59
CA ASP A 314 11.67 23.03 1.96
C ASP A 314 10.43 23.73 2.57
N ILE A 315 9.67 23.00 3.40
CA ILE A 315 8.51 23.54 4.12
C ILE A 315 8.70 23.46 5.64
N VAL A 316 8.11 24.41 6.36
CA VAL A 316 8.14 24.44 7.83
C VAL A 316 7.53 23.14 8.40
N PRO A 317 8.25 22.39 9.26
CA PRO A 317 7.71 21.17 9.85
C PRO A 317 6.36 21.41 10.54
N GLY A 318 5.37 20.59 10.17
CA GLY A 318 4.02 20.66 10.73
C GLY A 318 3.08 21.66 10.06
N SER A 319 3.56 22.54 9.17
CA SER A 319 2.71 23.53 8.50
C SER A 319 1.80 22.90 7.44
N ASP A 320 2.21 21.78 6.84
CA ASP A 320 1.47 21.12 5.76
C ASP A 320 1.57 19.60 5.86
N ARG A 321 0.86 19.04 6.83
CA ARG A 321 0.85 17.59 7.08
C ARG A 321 0.29 16.81 5.90
N ALA A 322 -0.66 17.38 5.17
CA ALA A 322 -1.27 16.77 4.00
C ALA A 322 -0.25 16.55 2.87
N ARG A 323 0.59 17.55 2.58
CA ARG A 323 1.61 17.46 1.52
C ARG A 323 2.69 16.46 1.86
N VAL A 324 3.17 16.50 3.11
CA VAL A 324 4.11 15.51 3.64
C VAL A 324 3.55 14.09 3.53
N GLN A 325 2.28 13.89 3.92
CA GLN A 325 1.63 12.59 3.83
C GLN A 325 1.51 12.12 2.37
N ALA A 326 1.07 13.00 1.47
CA ALA A 326 0.96 12.70 0.04
C ALA A 326 2.29 12.26 -0.56
N MET A 327 3.39 12.91 -0.18
CA MET A 327 4.71 12.60 -0.72
C MET A 327 5.27 11.29 -0.19
N VAL A 328 5.07 11.00 1.09
CA VAL A 328 5.40 9.68 1.65
C VAL A 328 4.63 8.57 0.96
N MET A 329 3.36 8.78 0.62
CA MET A 329 2.58 7.78 -0.12
C MET A 329 3.12 7.54 -1.52
N ALA A 330 3.47 8.59 -2.26
CA ALA A 330 4.14 8.45 -3.55
C ALA A 330 5.49 7.71 -3.43
N LEU A 331 6.27 8.00 -2.38
CA LEU A 331 7.53 7.28 -2.10
C LEU A 331 7.30 5.79 -1.80
N ILE A 332 6.32 5.45 -0.96
CA ILE A 332 6.00 4.05 -0.64
C ILE A 332 5.50 3.32 -1.88
N GLY A 333 4.63 3.93 -2.68
CA GLY A 333 4.18 3.35 -3.95
C GLY A 333 5.32 3.16 -4.94
N ASN A 334 6.29 4.07 -4.98
CA ASN A 334 7.52 3.86 -5.75
C ASN A 334 8.33 2.68 -5.24
N GLY A 335 8.53 2.59 -3.93
CA GLY A 335 9.23 1.46 -3.32
C GLY A 335 8.54 0.12 -3.63
N LEU A 336 7.21 0.05 -3.56
CA LEU A 336 6.46 -1.16 -3.94
C LEU A 336 6.74 -1.55 -5.39
N ARG A 337 6.70 -0.59 -6.31
CA ARG A 337 7.00 -0.87 -7.72
C ARG A 337 8.43 -1.34 -7.93
N MET A 338 9.41 -0.65 -7.35
CA MET A 338 10.83 -1.01 -7.47
C MET A 338 11.05 -2.45 -7.00
N LEU A 339 10.51 -2.78 -5.83
CA LEU A 339 10.53 -4.16 -5.32
C LEU A 339 9.86 -5.12 -6.28
N ALA A 340 8.68 -4.77 -6.82
CA ALA A 340 7.92 -5.63 -7.73
C ALA A 340 8.62 -5.91 -9.07
N ILE A 341 9.52 -5.03 -9.51
CA ILE A 341 10.29 -5.21 -10.75
C ILE A 341 11.73 -5.70 -10.49
N GLY A 342 12.08 -5.96 -9.22
CA GLY A 342 13.40 -6.45 -8.83
C GLY A 342 14.49 -5.38 -8.81
N GLU A 343 14.11 -4.11 -8.72
CA GLU A 343 15.03 -2.98 -8.59
C GLU A 343 15.14 -2.53 -7.13
N ALA A 344 16.33 -2.08 -6.74
CA ALA A 344 16.53 -1.48 -5.43
C ALA A 344 15.86 -0.11 -5.40
N PRO A 345 15.00 0.20 -4.41
CA PRO A 345 14.42 1.53 -4.30
C PRO A 345 15.54 2.56 -4.09
N PRO A 346 15.51 3.70 -4.82
CA PRO A 346 16.48 4.77 -4.60
C PRO A 346 16.36 5.31 -3.17
N SER A 347 17.39 6.00 -2.70
CA SER A 347 17.29 6.68 -1.40
C SER A 347 16.13 7.70 -1.45
N ALA A 348 15.45 7.94 -0.33
CA ALA A 348 14.32 8.86 -0.38
C ALA A 348 14.64 10.28 -0.86
N PRO A 349 15.83 10.89 -0.59
CA PRO A 349 16.21 12.15 -1.23
C PRO A 349 16.26 12.06 -2.76
N GLU A 350 16.78 10.97 -3.32
CA GLU A 350 16.82 10.74 -4.77
C GLU A 350 15.42 10.50 -5.32
N ALA A 351 14.60 9.71 -4.62
CA ALA A 351 13.22 9.46 -4.99
C ALA A 351 12.36 10.74 -4.96
N MET A 352 12.61 11.64 -4.00
CA MET A 352 11.94 12.94 -3.93
C MET A 352 12.24 13.80 -5.16
N LYS A 353 13.48 13.76 -5.69
CA LYS A 353 13.84 14.47 -6.94
C LYS A 353 13.12 13.93 -8.17
N LEU A 354 12.67 12.68 -8.15
CA LEU A 354 11.86 12.11 -9.25
C LEU A 354 10.43 12.66 -9.25
N PHE A 355 10.01 13.22 -8.12
CA PHE A 355 8.67 13.74 -7.96
C PHE A 355 8.61 15.24 -7.97
N SER A 356 9.60 15.96 -7.46
CA SER A 356 9.64 17.43 -7.32
C SER A 356 9.66 18.15 -8.65
#